data_AF-A0A8I1U980-F1
#
_entry.id   AF-A0A8I1U980-F1
#
_cell.length_a   1.000
_cell.length_b   1.000
_cell.length_c   1.000
_cell.angle_alpha   90.00
_cell.angle_beta   90.00
_cell.angle_gamma   90.00
#
_symmetry.space_group_name_H-M   'P 1'
#
loop_
_entity.id
_entity.type
_entity.pdbx_description
1 polymer ?
#
loop_
_entity_poly.entity_id
_entity_poly.type
_entity_poly.pdbx_seq_one_letter_code
_entity_poly.pdbx_strand_id
1 'polypeptide(L)'
;MLELKSVTEDEPIFRNGVLTPKGRQLLGKSLGAFANSAGGLLIIGVTCAKDVATSVSPIPMFQKAAASLVGQIGELLLPRHDGIEVQTISSTGDSGYIIVQVARSERRPHMSFDHRYYKRAGSSSFVMEHYDVEDAFRRVAAPDLHLNWRLSRGDADEKNCRIHLLFEMTNLGSSTAKHVSFSILKFTQTMANFDSGNGFLVGRAAGRTTVTALEQVLNPGQSMPFHLATLLATRNRAEPWMIAASTVRSASIDWEIELSAENMLPKPGRVTVTGEQISSWLPP
;
A
#
# COMPACT_ATOMS: atom_id res chain seq x y z
N MET A 1 17.03 -5.24 -3.40
CA MET A 1 17.79 -5.63 -4.61
C MET A 1 18.83 -4.55 -4.87
N LEU A 2 20.09 -4.89 -5.15
CA LEU A 2 21.22 -3.95 -5.26
C LEU A 2 21.88 -4.08 -6.64
N GLU A 3 22.30 -2.95 -7.23
CA GLU A 3 23.16 -2.91 -8.42
C GLU A 3 24.27 -1.88 -8.23
N LEU A 4 25.47 -2.21 -8.70
CA LEU A 4 26.67 -1.37 -8.63
C LEU A 4 27.10 -0.95 -10.04
N LYS A 5 27.54 0.29 -10.21
CA LYS A 5 28.10 0.81 -11.46
C LYS A 5 29.41 1.53 -11.18
N SER A 6 30.47 1.18 -11.91
CA SER A 6 31.73 1.90 -11.91
C SER A 6 31.71 3.10 -12.85
N VAL A 7 32.67 4.00 -12.67
CA VAL A 7 33.03 5.01 -13.66
C VAL A 7 34.10 4.39 -14.57
N THR A 8 33.76 4.19 -15.85
CA THR A 8 34.72 3.75 -16.88
C THR A 8 35.10 4.94 -17.77
N GLU A 9 36.36 5.03 -18.18
CA GLU A 9 36.86 6.18 -18.97
C GLU A 9 36.38 6.18 -20.42
N ASP A 10 36.26 5.00 -21.05
CA ASP A 10 35.90 4.88 -22.47
C ASP A 10 34.43 5.28 -22.74
N GLU A 11 33.53 4.95 -21.82
CA GLU A 11 32.09 5.20 -21.94
C GLU A 11 31.49 5.64 -20.60
N PRO A 12 31.78 6.87 -20.13
CA PRO A 12 31.42 7.27 -18.79
C PRO A 12 29.93 7.56 -18.66
N ILE A 13 29.34 7.21 -17.52
CA ILE A 13 27.96 7.59 -17.17
C ILE A 13 27.82 9.11 -17.11
N PHE A 14 28.82 9.79 -16.57
CA PHE A 14 28.88 11.25 -16.47
C PHE A 14 30.16 11.79 -17.12
N ARG A 15 30.03 12.83 -17.95
CA ARG A 15 31.18 13.58 -18.49
C ARG A 15 31.09 15.01 -18.01
N ASN A 16 32.12 15.48 -17.32
CA ASN A 16 32.17 16.81 -16.71
C ASN A 16 30.96 17.15 -15.82
N GLY A 17 30.48 16.15 -15.05
CA GLY A 17 29.30 16.26 -14.19
C GLY A 17 27.96 16.29 -14.95
N VAL A 18 27.94 15.99 -16.25
CA VAL A 18 26.72 15.94 -17.07
C VAL A 18 26.43 14.49 -17.47
N LEU A 19 25.18 14.07 -17.34
CA LEU A 19 24.74 12.74 -17.74
C LEU A 19 24.92 12.54 -19.25
N THR A 20 25.64 11.48 -19.65
CA THR A 20 25.92 11.19 -21.06
C THR A 20 24.79 10.39 -21.71
N PRO A 21 24.68 10.34 -23.05
CA PRO A 21 23.71 9.47 -23.73
C PRO A 21 23.83 7.99 -23.33
N LYS A 22 25.06 7.49 -23.16
CA LYS A 22 25.31 6.13 -22.67
C LYS A 22 24.89 5.97 -21.21
N GLY A 23 25.16 6.98 -20.38
CA GLY A 23 24.66 7.06 -19.02
C GLY A 23 23.13 6.98 -18.97
N ARG A 24 22.44 7.72 -19.83
CA ARG A 24 20.97 7.62 -19.98
C ARG A 24 20.56 6.18 -20.30
N GLN A 25 21.23 5.51 -21.26
CA GLN A 25 20.96 4.10 -21.61
C GLN A 25 21.09 3.14 -20.43
N LEU A 26 22.21 3.21 -19.73
CA LEU A 26 22.50 2.34 -18.59
C LEU A 26 21.52 2.58 -17.44
N LEU A 27 21.26 3.85 -17.12
CA LEU A 27 20.35 4.21 -16.04
C LEU A 27 18.90 3.89 -16.41
N GLY A 28 18.42 4.22 -17.61
CA GLY A 28 17.07 3.88 -18.07
C GLY A 28 16.80 2.38 -17.98
N LYS A 29 17.75 1.55 -18.41
CA LYS A 29 17.70 0.10 -18.25
C LYS A 29 17.58 -0.32 -16.78
N SER A 30 18.49 0.14 -15.91
CA SER A 30 18.50 -0.26 -14.49
C SER A 30 17.27 0.23 -13.74
N LEU A 31 16.89 1.50 -13.91
CA LEU A 31 15.72 2.11 -13.28
C LEU A 31 14.43 1.42 -13.74
N GLY A 32 14.27 1.15 -15.05
CA GLY A 32 13.12 0.45 -15.59
C GLY A 32 13.02 -0.97 -15.04
N ALA A 33 14.15 -1.69 -14.97
CA ALA A 33 14.21 -3.02 -14.41
C ALA A 33 13.79 -3.05 -12.93
N PHE A 34 14.29 -2.12 -12.12
CA PHE A 34 13.91 -2.00 -10.71
C PHE A 34 12.42 -1.64 -10.56
N ALA A 35 11.94 -0.62 -11.27
CA ALA A 35 10.56 -0.16 -11.20
C ALA A 35 9.57 -1.27 -11.58
N ASN A 36 9.90 -2.07 -12.60
CA ASN A 36 9.07 -3.18 -13.09
C ASN A 36 9.11 -4.44 -12.21
N SER A 37 10.05 -4.52 -11.28
CA SER A 37 10.28 -5.72 -10.46
C SER A 37 9.88 -5.48 -8.99
N ALA A 38 10.83 -5.58 -8.05
CA ALA A 38 10.60 -5.39 -6.62
C ALA A 38 11.14 -4.05 -6.09
N GLY A 39 11.51 -3.11 -6.98
CA GLY A 39 12.33 -1.96 -6.61
C GLY A 39 13.78 -2.36 -6.29
N GLY A 40 14.58 -1.40 -5.82
CA GLY A 40 15.94 -1.64 -5.39
C GLY A 40 16.79 -0.39 -5.23
N LEU A 41 18.10 -0.62 -5.09
CA LEU A 41 19.12 0.39 -4.87
C LEU A 41 20.18 0.29 -5.96
N LEU A 42 20.52 1.42 -6.58
CA LEU A 42 21.60 1.55 -7.53
C LEU A 42 22.69 2.44 -6.91
N ILE A 43 23.92 1.95 -6.84
CA ILE A 43 25.06 2.72 -6.35
C ILE A 43 26.02 2.95 -7.52
N ILE A 44 26.29 4.21 -7.81
CA ILE A 44 27.23 4.64 -8.86
C ILE A 44 28.52 5.13 -8.20
N GLY A 45 29.63 4.69 -8.76
CA GLY A 45 30.98 4.94 -8.26
C GLY A 45 31.60 3.73 -7.54
N VAL A 46 31.11 2.52 -7.81
CA VAL A 46 31.65 1.28 -7.23
C VAL A 46 31.88 0.26 -8.33
N THR A 47 33.09 -0.28 -8.40
CA THR A 47 33.44 -1.37 -9.31
C THR A 47 32.99 -2.69 -8.73
N CYS A 48 32.47 -3.56 -9.59
CA CYS A 48 32.03 -4.89 -9.21
C CYS A 48 32.53 -5.96 -10.18
N ALA A 49 32.79 -7.15 -9.64
CA ALA A 49 33.04 -8.37 -10.39
C ALA A 49 32.10 -9.46 -9.86
N LYS A 50 31.34 -10.11 -10.74
CA LYS A 50 30.34 -11.14 -10.37
C LYS A 50 29.44 -10.68 -9.21
N ASP A 51 28.95 -9.45 -9.29
CA ASP A 51 28.05 -8.82 -8.30
C ASP A 51 28.64 -8.59 -6.90
N VAL A 52 29.96 -8.70 -6.76
CA VAL A 52 30.70 -8.37 -5.53
C VAL A 52 31.46 -7.07 -5.76
N ALA A 53 31.35 -6.12 -4.83
CA ALA A 53 32.12 -4.88 -4.84
C ALA A 53 33.62 -5.20 -4.74
N THR A 54 34.41 -4.75 -5.71
CA THR A 54 35.85 -5.01 -5.78
C THR A 54 36.67 -3.77 -5.43
N SER A 55 36.22 -2.59 -5.83
CA SER A 55 36.90 -1.33 -5.53
C SER A 55 35.93 -0.15 -5.58
N VAL A 56 36.30 0.93 -4.90
CA VAL A 56 35.63 2.22 -5.04
C VAL A 56 36.16 2.97 -6.25
N SER A 57 35.27 3.69 -6.92
CA SER A 57 35.56 4.52 -8.10
C SER A 57 34.75 5.83 -7.98
N PRO A 58 35.16 6.76 -7.09
CA PRO A 58 34.40 7.98 -6.84
C PRO A 58 34.18 8.79 -8.12
N ILE A 59 32.97 9.31 -8.29
CA ILE A 59 32.56 10.14 -9.42
C ILE A 59 33.11 11.56 -9.20
N PRO A 60 33.87 12.14 -10.14
CA PRO A 60 34.29 13.54 -10.06
C PRO A 60 33.10 14.49 -10.29
N MET A 61 33.11 15.66 -9.63
CA MET A 61 32.00 16.63 -9.64
C MET A 61 30.65 15.97 -9.29
N PHE A 62 30.63 15.12 -8.27
CA PHE A 62 29.49 14.25 -7.99
C PHE A 62 28.20 15.02 -7.66
N GLN A 63 28.27 16.20 -7.03
CA GLN A 63 27.06 17.01 -6.79
C GLN A 63 26.46 17.50 -8.11
N LYS A 64 27.31 17.93 -9.06
CA LYS A 64 26.87 18.34 -10.40
C LYS A 64 26.29 17.15 -11.18
N ALA A 65 26.95 15.99 -11.10
CA ALA A 65 26.45 14.75 -11.70
C ALA A 65 25.09 14.34 -11.13
N ALA A 66 24.91 14.41 -9.81
CA ALA A 66 23.64 14.12 -9.15
C ALA A 66 22.54 15.10 -9.58
N ALA A 67 22.83 16.41 -9.61
CA ALA A 67 21.90 17.42 -10.09
C ALA A 67 21.50 17.18 -11.57
N SER A 68 22.47 16.83 -12.42
CA SER A 68 22.22 16.47 -13.82
C SER A 68 21.35 15.23 -13.95
N LEU A 69 21.52 14.23 -13.07
CA LEU A 69 20.69 13.03 -13.06
C LEU A 69 19.26 13.38 -12.65
N VAL A 70 19.07 14.08 -11.53
CA VAL A 70 17.75 14.50 -11.03
C VAL A 70 16.98 15.29 -12.09
N GLY A 71 17.64 16.22 -12.79
CA GLY A 71 17.01 17.00 -13.85
C GLY A 71 16.54 16.19 -15.06
N GLN A 72 17.09 15.00 -15.30
CA GLN A 72 16.77 14.14 -16.45
C GLN A 72 16.01 12.86 -16.08
N ILE A 73 15.88 12.55 -14.78
CA ILE A 73 15.38 11.25 -14.32
C ILE A 73 13.95 10.96 -14.80
N GLY A 74 13.11 12.00 -14.84
CA GLY A 74 11.73 11.92 -15.31
C GLY A 74 11.59 11.68 -16.82
N GLU A 75 12.69 11.71 -17.58
CA GLU A 75 12.71 11.38 -19.01
C GLU A 75 13.27 9.99 -19.29
N LEU A 76 13.86 9.34 -18.27
CA LEU A 76 14.46 8.01 -18.46
C LEU A 76 13.40 6.90 -18.52
N LEU A 77 12.20 7.15 -17.99
CA LEU A 77 11.09 6.21 -17.91
C LEU A 77 9.76 6.80 -18.38
N LEU A 78 8.96 5.98 -19.06
CA LEU A 78 7.61 6.28 -19.54
C LEU A 78 6.64 5.13 -19.17
N PRO A 79 5.57 5.37 -18.39
CA PRO A 79 5.27 6.62 -17.68
C PRO A 79 6.38 6.99 -16.67
N ARG A 80 6.36 8.23 -16.18
CA ARG A 80 7.30 8.66 -15.13
C ARG A 80 7.07 7.87 -13.85
N HIS A 81 8.13 7.70 -13.05
CA HIS A 81 8.07 7.05 -11.75
C HIS A 81 8.48 8.04 -10.65
N ASP A 82 7.55 8.39 -9.78
CA ASP A 82 7.75 9.38 -8.72
C ASP A 82 8.47 8.80 -7.50
N GLY A 83 8.56 7.46 -7.40
CA GLY A 83 9.24 6.76 -6.31
C GLY A 83 10.74 6.57 -6.54
N ILE A 84 11.41 7.52 -7.19
CA ILE A 84 12.87 7.50 -7.40
C ILE A 84 13.53 8.61 -6.60
N GLU A 85 14.40 8.23 -5.66
CA GLU A 85 15.13 9.15 -4.79
C GLU A 85 16.63 9.09 -5.07
N VAL A 86 17.28 10.24 -5.15
CA VAL A 86 18.72 10.36 -5.40
C VAL A 86 19.40 10.97 -4.18
N GLN A 87 20.39 10.27 -3.66
CA GLN A 87 21.24 10.68 -2.53
C GLN A 87 22.70 10.65 -2.95
N THR A 88 23.56 11.35 -2.21
CA THR A 88 25.00 11.41 -2.50
C THR A 88 25.83 11.19 -1.25
N ILE A 89 26.98 10.54 -1.42
CA ILE A 89 27.98 10.36 -0.36
C ILE A 89 29.30 10.98 -0.83
N SER A 90 29.84 11.94 -0.09
CA SER A 90 31.13 12.57 -0.40
C SER A 90 32.30 11.61 -0.18
N SER A 91 33.32 11.72 -1.03
CA SER A 91 34.64 11.12 -0.88
C SER A 91 35.70 12.21 -0.71
N THR A 92 36.93 11.98 -1.15
CA THR A 92 38.01 12.97 -1.14
C THR A 92 37.82 14.05 -2.21
N GLY A 93 37.99 15.32 -1.83
CA GLY A 93 37.88 16.47 -2.74
C GLY A 93 36.47 16.61 -3.35
N ASP A 94 36.40 17.06 -4.61
CA ASP A 94 35.16 17.18 -5.37
C ASP A 94 34.78 15.84 -6.04
N SER A 95 34.74 14.77 -5.25
CA SER A 95 34.37 13.43 -5.71
C SER A 95 33.47 12.71 -4.70
N GLY A 96 32.68 11.74 -5.18
CA GLY A 96 31.73 11.05 -4.33
C GLY A 96 30.97 9.94 -5.04
N TYR A 97 29.93 9.44 -4.40
CA TYR A 97 29.08 8.36 -4.88
C TYR A 97 27.65 8.86 -5.02
N ILE A 98 26.90 8.30 -5.96
CA ILE A 98 25.49 8.58 -6.15
C ILE A 98 24.70 7.32 -5.84
N ILE A 99 23.72 7.44 -4.95
CA ILE A 99 22.80 6.38 -4.57
C ILE A 99 21.44 6.72 -5.15
N VAL A 100 20.85 5.80 -5.89
CA VAL A 100 19.51 5.94 -6.45
C VAL A 100 18.62 4.84 -5.88
N GLN A 101 17.68 5.22 -5.03
CA GLN A 101 16.67 4.32 -4.50
C GLN A 101 15.46 4.35 -5.42
N VAL A 102 15.04 3.18 -5.89
CA VAL A 102 13.89 3.01 -6.78
C VAL A 102 12.86 2.18 -6.05
N ALA A 103 11.76 2.80 -5.65
CA ALA A 103 10.61 2.08 -5.12
C ALA A 103 10.05 1.12 -6.19
N ARG A 104 9.45 0.02 -5.75
CA ARG A 104 8.60 -0.78 -6.64
C ARG A 104 7.48 0.12 -7.17
N SER A 105 7.21 0.07 -8.47
CA SER A 105 6.08 0.79 -9.03
C SER A 105 4.81 -0.06 -9.02
N GLU A 106 3.70 0.56 -8.66
CA GLU A 106 2.35 -0.01 -8.84
C GLU A 106 1.71 0.41 -10.19
N ARG A 107 2.39 1.28 -10.96
CA ARG A 107 1.96 1.76 -12.29
C ARG A 107 2.75 1.11 -13.43
N ARG A 108 3.15 -0.15 -13.23
CA ARG A 108 3.91 -0.92 -14.22
C ARG A 108 3.06 -1.22 -15.45
N PRO A 109 3.71 -1.47 -16.60
CA PRO A 109 5.15 -1.41 -16.82
C PRO A 109 5.66 0.00 -17.15
N HIS A 110 6.91 0.27 -16.76
CA HIS A 110 7.69 1.43 -17.16
C HIS A 110 8.63 1.07 -18.32
N MET A 111 8.46 1.76 -19.43
CA MET A 111 9.34 1.69 -20.60
C MET A 111 10.55 2.60 -20.38
N SER A 112 11.75 2.12 -20.69
CA SER A 112 12.94 2.96 -20.76
C SER A 112 12.89 3.85 -22.00
N PHE A 113 13.61 4.98 -21.99
CA PHE A 113 13.64 5.93 -23.12
C PHE A 113 14.11 5.32 -24.45
N ASP A 114 14.78 4.16 -24.43
CA ASP A 114 15.14 3.38 -25.61
C ASP A 114 14.01 2.45 -26.12
N HIS A 115 12.78 2.73 -25.68
CA HIS A 115 11.54 2.03 -26.07
C HIS A 115 11.52 0.54 -25.72
N ARG A 116 12.24 0.14 -24.67
CA ARG A 116 12.28 -1.24 -24.18
C ARG A 116 11.78 -1.32 -22.74
N TYR A 117 11.09 -2.40 -22.43
CA TYR A 117 10.72 -2.75 -21.07
C TYR A 117 11.78 -3.66 -20.48
N TYR A 118 12.19 -3.40 -19.24
CA TYR A 118 13.20 -4.19 -18.55
C TYR A 118 12.62 -4.79 -17.27
N LYS A 119 13.07 -5.99 -16.92
CA LYS A 119 12.81 -6.65 -15.63
C LYS A 119 14.12 -7.13 -15.01
N ARG A 120 14.11 -7.33 -13.69
CA ARG A 120 15.24 -7.94 -12.98
C ARG A 120 14.98 -9.41 -12.74
N ALA A 121 15.99 -10.22 -12.97
CA ALA A 121 16.06 -11.61 -12.52
C ALA A 121 17.42 -11.84 -11.87
N GLY A 122 17.43 -12.07 -10.54
CA GLY A 122 18.65 -12.14 -9.76
C GLY A 122 19.45 -10.83 -9.79
N SER A 123 20.70 -10.89 -10.23
CA SER A 123 21.58 -9.72 -10.32
C SER A 123 21.51 -8.97 -11.65
N SER A 124 20.82 -9.54 -12.65
CA SER A 124 20.82 -9.03 -14.02
C SER A 124 19.49 -8.42 -14.44
N SER A 125 19.57 -7.45 -15.35
CA SER A 125 18.44 -6.77 -15.97
C SER A 125 18.26 -7.24 -17.42
N PHE A 126 17.09 -7.79 -17.72
CA PHE A 126 16.72 -8.39 -19.00
C PHE A 126 15.61 -7.59 -19.67
N VAL A 127 15.56 -7.63 -21.00
CA VAL A 127 14.41 -7.11 -21.74
C VAL A 127 13.21 -8.01 -21.39
N MET A 128 12.06 -7.39 -21.16
CA MET A 128 10.81 -8.10 -20.92
C MET A 128 10.30 -8.67 -22.24
N GLU A 129 9.92 -9.94 -22.22
CA GLU A 129 9.26 -10.58 -23.35
C GLU A 129 7.81 -10.09 -23.48
N HIS A 130 7.16 -10.35 -24.61
CA HIS A 130 5.78 -9.92 -24.83
C HIS A 130 4.84 -10.34 -23.69
N TYR A 131 4.91 -11.60 -23.24
CA TYR A 131 4.10 -12.11 -22.13
C TYR A 131 4.41 -11.44 -20.79
N ASP A 132 5.67 -11.03 -20.55
CA ASP A 132 6.04 -10.30 -19.34
C ASP A 132 5.40 -8.92 -19.33
N VAL A 133 5.39 -8.26 -20.49
CA VAL A 133 4.78 -6.93 -20.67
C VAL A 133 3.26 -7.04 -20.52
N GLU A 134 2.63 -8.06 -21.12
CA GLU A 134 1.20 -8.33 -20.92
C GLU A 134 0.86 -8.56 -19.44
N ASP A 135 1.62 -9.39 -18.72
CA ASP A 135 1.42 -9.63 -17.29
C ASP A 135 1.59 -8.33 -16.50
N ALA A 136 2.61 -7.53 -16.81
CA ALA A 136 2.85 -6.27 -16.13
C ALA A 136 1.73 -5.25 -16.35
N PHE A 137 1.12 -5.19 -17.54
CA PHE A 137 -0.08 -4.37 -17.79
C PHE A 137 -1.33 -4.93 -17.11
N ARG A 138 -1.47 -6.27 -17.03
CA ARG A 138 -2.59 -6.95 -16.40
C ARG A 138 -2.50 -7.03 -14.89
N ARG A 139 -1.35 -6.71 -14.28
CA ARG A 139 -1.25 -6.38 -12.86
C ARG A 139 -1.99 -5.07 -12.62
N VAL A 140 -3.33 -5.17 -12.67
CA VAL A 140 -4.26 -4.13 -12.26
C VAL A 140 -3.79 -3.65 -10.90
N ALA A 141 -3.53 -2.35 -10.78
CA ALA A 141 -3.33 -1.76 -9.46
C ALA A 141 -4.52 -2.21 -8.61
N ALA A 142 -4.30 -3.05 -7.60
CA ALA A 142 -5.40 -3.55 -6.81
C ALA A 142 -6.01 -2.39 -6.00
N PRO A 143 -7.33 -2.37 -5.77
CA PRO A 143 -7.87 -1.45 -4.80
C PRO A 143 -7.25 -1.77 -3.43
N ASP A 144 -7.14 -0.78 -2.56
CA ASP A 144 -6.63 -0.98 -1.21
C ASP A 144 -7.64 -0.46 -0.20
N LEU A 145 -8.39 -1.39 0.39
CA LEU A 145 -9.45 -1.05 1.32
C LEU A 145 -8.93 -0.86 2.74
N HIS A 146 -9.46 0.16 3.39
CA HIS A 146 -9.25 0.48 4.78
C HIS A 146 -10.59 0.64 5.48
N LEU A 147 -10.78 -0.07 6.58
CA LEU A 147 -11.97 0.03 7.40
C LEU A 147 -11.71 0.94 8.60
N ASN A 148 -12.48 2.02 8.69
CA ASN A 148 -12.60 2.84 9.88
C ASN A 148 -13.92 2.50 10.58
N TRP A 149 -13.99 2.76 11.88
CA TRP A 149 -15.23 2.58 12.64
C TRP A 149 -15.38 3.66 13.70
N ARG A 150 -16.63 3.96 14.05
CA ARG A 150 -16.98 4.86 15.15
C ARG A 150 -18.24 4.42 15.86
N LEU A 151 -18.31 4.71 17.14
CA LEU A 151 -19.52 4.55 17.93
C LEU A 151 -20.41 5.78 17.84
N SER A 152 -21.71 5.57 17.99
CA SER A 152 -22.70 6.63 18.21
C SER A 152 -23.88 6.07 19.00
N ARG A 153 -24.59 6.93 19.72
CA ARG A 153 -25.82 6.57 20.43
C ARG A 153 -27.00 6.60 19.45
N GLY A 154 -27.83 5.55 19.49
CA GLY A 154 -29.12 5.48 18.82
C GLY A 154 -30.28 5.78 19.76
N ASP A 155 -31.44 5.17 19.51
CA ASP A 155 -32.60 5.32 20.40
C ASP A 155 -32.32 4.77 21.81
N ALA A 156 -32.77 5.48 22.83
CA ALA A 156 -32.66 5.06 24.21
C ALA A 156 -33.94 5.38 25.00
N ASP A 157 -34.32 4.44 25.86
CA ASP A 157 -35.33 4.58 26.91
C ASP A 157 -34.73 4.18 28.28
N GLU A 158 -35.55 4.13 29.33
CA GLU A 158 -35.07 3.81 30.68
C GLU A 158 -34.43 2.41 30.81
N LYS A 159 -34.79 1.47 29.94
CA LYS A 159 -34.45 0.04 29.98
C LYS A 159 -33.61 -0.43 28.79
N ASN A 160 -33.67 0.26 27.66
CA ASN A 160 -33.04 -0.12 26.40
C ASN A 160 -32.21 1.04 25.85
N CYS A 161 -31.01 0.77 25.37
CA CYS A 161 -30.21 1.74 24.65
C CYS A 161 -29.58 1.07 23.43
N ARG A 162 -29.83 1.62 22.24
CA ARG A 162 -29.14 1.23 21.02
C ARG A 162 -27.82 1.98 20.91
N ILE A 163 -26.76 1.24 20.63
CA ILE A 163 -25.45 1.81 20.32
C ILE A 163 -25.10 1.36 18.91
N HIS A 164 -24.83 2.33 18.06
CA HIS A 164 -24.50 2.13 16.65
C HIS A 164 -22.98 2.10 16.48
N LEU A 165 -22.46 1.02 15.91
CA LEU A 165 -21.09 0.89 15.42
C LEU A 165 -21.11 1.07 13.91
N LEU A 166 -20.77 2.29 13.47
CA LEU A 166 -20.72 2.63 12.06
C LEU A 166 -19.35 2.25 11.50
N PHE A 167 -19.36 1.48 10.42
CA PHE A 167 -18.21 1.13 9.61
C PHE A 167 -18.15 2.02 8.38
N GLU A 168 -16.98 2.61 8.14
CA GLU A 168 -16.68 3.39 6.94
C GLU A 168 -15.54 2.72 6.18
N MET A 169 -15.76 2.47 4.90
CA MET A 169 -14.74 1.91 4.02
C MET A 169 -14.09 3.03 3.22
N THR A 170 -12.77 3.04 3.16
CA THR A 170 -11.98 3.97 2.34
C THR A 170 -11.13 3.18 1.37
N ASN A 171 -11.07 3.62 0.11
CA ASN A 171 -10.15 3.05 -0.87
C ASN A 171 -8.90 3.94 -0.99
N LEU A 172 -7.78 3.47 -0.46
CA LEU A 172 -6.47 4.11 -0.55
C LEU A 172 -5.68 3.67 -1.80
N GLY A 173 -6.21 2.70 -2.55
CA GLY A 173 -5.60 2.18 -3.77
C GLY A 173 -5.83 3.12 -4.97
N SER A 174 -5.13 2.85 -6.07
CA SER A 174 -5.21 3.65 -7.29
C SER A 174 -6.17 3.10 -8.35
N SER A 175 -6.95 2.07 -8.01
CA SER A 175 -8.05 1.56 -8.85
C SER A 175 -9.37 1.55 -8.11
N THR A 176 -10.47 1.54 -8.85
CA THR A 176 -11.82 1.43 -8.31
C THR A 176 -12.06 0.05 -7.70
N ALA A 177 -12.47 0.01 -6.44
CA ALA A 177 -12.90 -1.20 -5.78
C ALA A 177 -14.33 -1.56 -6.21
N LYS A 178 -14.51 -2.80 -6.65
CA LYS A 178 -15.83 -3.39 -7.00
C LYS A 178 -16.07 -4.62 -6.13
N HIS A 179 -17.33 -5.01 -5.97
CA HIS A 179 -17.72 -6.16 -5.14
C HIS A 179 -17.11 -6.09 -3.73
N VAL A 180 -17.14 -4.89 -3.14
CA VAL A 180 -16.53 -4.62 -1.84
C VAL A 180 -17.22 -5.43 -0.76
N SER A 181 -16.45 -6.12 0.06
CA SER A 181 -16.95 -6.92 1.17
C SER A 181 -16.09 -6.79 2.41
N PHE A 182 -16.76 -6.94 3.54
CA PHE A 182 -16.20 -6.97 4.88
C PHE A 182 -16.67 -8.25 5.55
N SER A 183 -15.76 -8.99 6.16
CA SER A 183 -16.09 -10.24 6.82
C SER A 183 -15.53 -10.32 8.22
N ILE A 184 -16.29 -10.93 9.12
CA ILE A 184 -15.87 -11.24 10.47
C ILE A 184 -15.57 -12.72 10.54
N LEU A 185 -14.32 -13.04 10.85
CA LEU A 185 -13.79 -14.41 10.89
C LEU A 185 -13.97 -15.05 12.28
N LYS A 186 -13.85 -14.25 13.34
CA LYS A 186 -13.90 -14.72 14.73
C LYS A 186 -14.56 -13.71 15.65
N PHE A 187 -15.35 -14.22 16.60
CA PHE A 187 -16.00 -13.47 17.66
C PHE A 187 -15.43 -13.82 19.02
N THR A 188 -15.29 -12.83 19.89
CA THR A 188 -14.99 -12.99 21.32
C THR A 188 -16.21 -12.73 22.20
N GLN A 189 -17.22 -11.98 21.74
CA GLN A 189 -18.47 -11.70 22.46
C GLN A 189 -19.70 -11.69 21.53
N THR A 190 -20.90 -11.68 22.14
CA THR A 190 -22.21 -11.80 21.47
C THR A 190 -22.38 -10.81 20.32
N MET A 191 -22.96 -11.28 19.21
CA MET A 191 -23.13 -10.48 18.00
C MET A 191 -23.97 -9.22 18.27
N ALA A 192 -23.48 -8.07 17.78
CA ALA A 192 -24.36 -6.97 17.42
C ALA A 192 -25.35 -7.46 16.35
N ASN A 193 -26.60 -7.02 16.39
CA ASN A 193 -27.46 -7.20 15.22
C ASN A 193 -26.85 -6.38 14.08
N PHE A 194 -26.44 -7.05 13.02
CA PHE A 194 -26.01 -6.43 11.77
C PHE A 194 -27.28 -6.02 11.04
N ASP A 195 -27.65 -4.75 11.14
CA ASP A 195 -28.75 -4.20 10.35
C ASP A 195 -28.15 -3.67 9.05
N SER A 196 -28.10 -4.53 8.04
CA SER A 196 -27.73 -4.11 6.70
C SER A 196 -28.92 -3.39 6.09
N GLY A 197 -28.84 -2.06 5.99
CA GLY A 197 -29.77 -1.28 5.19
C GLY A 197 -29.80 -1.75 3.73
N ASN A 198 -30.71 -1.17 2.94
CA ASN A 198 -30.85 -1.49 1.51
C ASN A 198 -29.50 -1.33 0.77
N GLY A 199 -29.10 -2.35 0.00
CA GLY A 199 -27.89 -2.34 -0.85
C GLY A 199 -26.75 -3.26 -0.41
N PHE A 200 -26.88 -3.93 0.74
CA PHE A 200 -25.89 -4.89 1.24
C PHE A 200 -26.48 -6.30 1.40
N LEU A 201 -25.69 -7.32 1.08
CA LEU A 201 -26.00 -8.72 1.40
C LEU A 201 -25.24 -9.16 2.64
N VAL A 202 -25.92 -9.80 3.57
CA VAL A 202 -25.30 -10.44 4.74
C VAL A 202 -25.38 -11.96 4.58
N GLY A 203 -24.22 -12.58 4.37
CA GLY A 203 -24.06 -14.04 4.32
C GLY A 203 -23.47 -14.58 5.62
N ARG A 204 -23.96 -15.72 6.10
CA ARG A 204 -23.38 -16.45 7.23
C ARG A 204 -23.08 -17.88 6.80
N ALA A 205 -21.80 -18.24 6.79
CA ALA A 205 -21.35 -19.58 6.40
C ALA A 205 -20.04 -19.93 7.10
N ALA A 206 -19.89 -21.20 7.53
CA ALA A 206 -18.65 -21.72 8.14
C ALA A 206 -18.08 -20.87 9.30
N GLY A 207 -18.96 -20.28 10.13
CA GLY A 207 -18.55 -19.42 11.26
C GLY A 207 -18.17 -17.99 10.88
N ARG A 208 -18.16 -17.65 9.58
CA ARG A 208 -17.90 -16.30 9.06
C ARG A 208 -19.21 -15.56 8.79
N THR A 209 -19.25 -14.27 9.16
CA THR A 209 -20.31 -13.35 8.73
C THR A 209 -19.72 -12.37 7.73
N THR A 210 -20.27 -12.33 6.51
CA THR A 210 -19.79 -11.47 5.41
C THR A 210 -20.87 -10.46 5.04
N VAL A 211 -20.50 -9.19 4.96
CA VAL A 211 -21.31 -8.10 4.43
C VAL A 211 -20.72 -7.67 3.09
N THR A 212 -21.51 -7.73 2.02
CA THR A 212 -21.07 -7.37 0.65
C THR A 212 -21.93 -6.24 0.10
N ALA A 213 -21.32 -5.22 -0.48
CA ALA A 213 -22.01 -4.18 -1.21
C ALA A 213 -22.31 -4.63 -2.64
N LEU A 214 -23.58 -4.63 -3.04
CA LEU A 214 -24.02 -5.24 -4.30
C LEU A 214 -23.67 -4.41 -5.54
N GLU A 215 -23.95 -3.11 -5.51
CA GLU A 215 -23.82 -2.23 -6.68
C GLU A 215 -22.88 -1.04 -6.42
N GLN A 216 -22.32 -0.96 -5.22
CA GLN A 216 -21.48 0.16 -4.84
C GLN A 216 -20.04 -0.11 -5.26
N VAL A 217 -19.46 0.91 -5.90
CA VAL A 217 -18.05 0.96 -6.24
C VAL A 217 -17.39 2.06 -5.42
N LEU A 218 -16.15 1.85 -5.00
CA LEU A 218 -15.39 2.82 -4.22
C LEU A 218 -14.18 3.25 -5.03
N ASN A 219 -14.19 4.47 -5.56
CA ASN A 219 -13.09 4.98 -6.37
C ASN A 219 -11.88 5.36 -5.51
N PRO A 220 -10.68 5.49 -6.10
CA PRO A 220 -9.49 5.96 -5.39
C PRO A 220 -9.74 7.23 -4.57
N GLY A 221 -9.34 7.20 -3.30
CA GLY A 221 -9.48 8.31 -2.35
C GLY A 221 -10.89 8.53 -1.80
N GLN A 222 -11.88 7.75 -2.23
CA GLN A 222 -13.24 7.87 -1.70
C GLN A 222 -13.40 7.08 -0.40
N SER A 223 -14.20 7.66 0.50
CA SER A 223 -14.71 7.01 1.71
C SER A 223 -16.22 6.90 1.62
N MET A 224 -16.77 5.81 2.13
CA MET A 224 -18.22 5.61 2.19
C MET A 224 -18.65 4.90 3.48
N PRO A 225 -19.79 5.28 4.07
CA PRO A 225 -20.46 4.44 5.07
C PRO A 225 -20.75 3.06 4.46
N PHE A 226 -20.22 2.02 5.09
CA PHE A 226 -20.27 0.66 4.57
C PHE A 226 -21.24 -0.23 5.33
N HIS A 227 -21.29 -0.14 6.66
CA HIS A 227 -22.23 -0.96 7.43
C HIS A 227 -22.54 -0.34 8.78
N LEU A 228 -23.73 -0.61 9.31
CA LEU A 228 -24.15 -0.18 10.64
C LEU A 228 -24.48 -1.41 11.50
N ALA A 229 -23.59 -1.73 12.44
CA ALA A 229 -23.90 -2.74 13.45
C ALA A 229 -24.60 -2.08 14.65
N THR A 230 -25.63 -2.72 15.18
CA THR A 230 -26.37 -2.21 16.35
C THR A 230 -26.19 -3.14 17.53
N LEU A 231 -25.63 -2.60 18.61
CA LEU A 231 -25.55 -3.21 19.92
C LEU A 231 -26.77 -2.78 20.73
N LEU A 232 -27.48 -3.74 21.29
CA LEU A 232 -28.57 -3.47 22.22
C LEU A 232 -28.05 -3.64 23.64
N ALA A 233 -27.97 -2.54 24.38
CA ALA A 233 -27.76 -2.56 25.82
C ALA A 233 -29.12 -2.54 26.52
N THR A 234 -29.28 -3.38 27.54
CA THR A 234 -30.50 -3.44 28.36
C THR A 234 -30.17 -3.32 29.83
N ARG A 235 -31.09 -2.82 30.64
CA ARG A 235 -30.98 -2.82 32.11
C ARG A 235 -32.33 -3.01 32.76
N ASN A 236 -32.32 -3.62 33.96
CA ASN A 236 -33.41 -3.40 34.90
C ASN A 236 -33.17 -2.09 35.67
N ARG A 237 -34.24 -1.55 36.25
CA ARG A 237 -34.18 -0.28 36.97
C ARG A 237 -33.19 -0.38 38.14
N ALA A 238 -32.22 0.54 38.19
CA ALA A 238 -31.12 0.58 39.16
C ALA A 238 -30.08 -0.56 39.05
N GLU A 239 -30.11 -1.37 37.99
CA GLU A 239 -29.04 -2.32 37.66
C GLU A 239 -28.08 -1.74 36.60
N PRO A 240 -26.83 -2.23 36.52
CA PRO A 240 -25.91 -1.87 35.45
C PRO A 240 -26.47 -2.20 34.07
N TRP A 241 -26.09 -1.41 33.06
CA TRP A 241 -26.32 -1.77 31.67
C TRP A 241 -25.60 -3.08 31.31
N MET A 242 -26.33 -3.93 30.61
CA MET A 242 -25.90 -5.24 30.13
C MET A 242 -25.91 -5.26 28.60
N ILE A 243 -24.92 -5.93 28.00
CA ILE A 243 -24.96 -6.35 26.59
C ILE A 243 -24.90 -7.87 26.59
N ALA A 244 -25.90 -8.50 25.98
CA ALA A 244 -26.12 -9.93 26.09
C ALA A 244 -26.11 -10.39 27.55
N ALA A 245 -25.17 -11.25 27.94
CA ALA A 245 -25.06 -11.81 29.29
C ALA A 245 -23.99 -11.13 30.18
N SER A 246 -23.37 -10.02 29.72
CA SER A 246 -22.26 -9.37 30.41
C SER A 246 -22.55 -7.90 30.71
N THR A 247 -22.00 -7.38 31.81
CA THR A 247 -22.07 -5.92 32.08
C THR A 247 -21.32 -5.17 30.98
N VAL A 248 -21.77 -3.97 30.62
CA VAL A 248 -21.12 -3.20 29.55
C VAL A 248 -19.66 -2.89 29.86
N ARG A 249 -19.30 -2.66 31.13
CA ARG A 249 -17.89 -2.41 31.50
C ARG A 249 -16.98 -3.62 31.25
N SER A 250 -17.50 -4.83 31.41
CA SER A 250 -16.78 -6.08 31.09
C SER A 250 -16.94 -6.52 29.64
N ALA A 251 -17.77 -5.82 28.86
CA ALA A 251 -17.97 -6.12 27.45
C ALA A 251 -16.77 -5.66 26.64
N SER A 252 -16.48 -6.35 25.56
CA SER A 252 -15.48 -5.97 24.57
C SER A 252 -15.86 -6.59 23.23
N ILE A 253 -15.72 -5.81 22.17
CA ILE A 253 -15.76 -6.31 20.82
C ILE A 253 -14.31 -6.50 20.41
N ASP A 254 -13.96 -7.71 20.03
CA ASP A 254 -12.66 -8.00 19.44
C ASP A 254 -12.86 -8.96 18.27
N TRP A 255 -12.96 -8.38 17.08
CA TRP A 255 -13.28 -9.08 15.85
C TRP A 255 -12.06 -9.15 14.95
N GLU A 256 -11.68 -10.36 14.57
CA GLU A 256 -10.78 -10.59 13.44
C GLU A 256 -11.60 -10.44 12.17
N ILE A 257 -11.14 -9.59 11.26
CA ILE A 257 -11.86 -9.23 10.05
C ILE A 257 -11.02 -9.44 8.80
N GLU A 258 -11.70 -9.53 7.67
CA GLU A 258 -11.08 -9.58 6.35
C GLU A 258 -11.83 -8.65 5.41
N LEU A 259 -11.08 -7.78 4.71
CA LEU A 259 -11.57 -6.89 3.67
C LEU A 259 -11.24 -7.49 2.31
N SER A 260 -12.22 -7.48 1.40
CA SER A 260 -12.03 -8.03 0.06
C SER A 260 -12.75 -7.18 -0.98
N ALA A 261 -12.17 -7.12 -2.17
CA ALA A 261 -12.76 -6.56 -3.38
C ALA A 261 -12.29 -7.36 -4.59
N GLU A 262 -12.93 -7.16 -5.73
CA GLU A 262 -12.50 -7.74 -6.99
C GLU A 262 -11.03 -7.38 -7.28
N ASN A 263 -10.21 -8.38 -7.64
CA ASN A 263 -8.78 -8.25 -7.93
C ASN A 263 -7.92 -7.71 -6.76
N MET A 264 -8.44 -7.75 -5.52
CA MET A 264 -7.70 -7.43 -4.30
C MET A 264 -7.36 -8.71 -3.54
N LEU A 265 -6.11 -8.84 -3.07
CA LEU A 265 -5.78 -9.88 -2.09
C LEU A 265 -6.55 -9.61 -0.80
N PRO A 266 -7.19 -10.63 -0.18
CA PRO A 266 -7.89 -10.44 1.08
C PRO A 266 -6.97 -9.82 2.13
N LYS A 267 -7.44 -8.73 2.73
CA LYS A 267 -6.64 -7.94 3.67
C LYS A 267 -7.16 -8.15 5.09
N PRO A 268 -6.36 -8.75 5.99
CA PRO A 268 -6.77 -8.94 7.36
C PRO A 268 -6.83 -7.61 8.11
N GLY A 269 -7.70 -7.55 9.11
CA GLY A 269 -7.80 -6.42 10.02
C GLY A 269 -8.35 -6.86 11.37
N ARG A 270 -8.51 -5.89 12.27
CA ARG A 270 -9.08 -6.12 13.60
C ARG A 270 -9.93 -4.93 14.02
N VAL A 271 -11.08 -5.20 14.62
CA VAL A 271 -11.95 -4.18 15.23
C VAL A 271 -12.00 -4.46 16.71
N THR A 272 -11.51 -3.50 17.51
CA THR A 272 -11.47 -3.62 18.96
C THR A 272 -12.20 -2.45 19.61
N VAL A 273 -13.29 -2.74 20.32
CA VAL A 273 -14.07 -1.77 21.08
C VAL A 273 -14.14 -2.22 22.53
N THR A 274 -13.74 -1.36 23.45
CA THR A 274 -13.73 -1.67 24.89
C THR A 274 -15.06 -1.32 25.54
N GLY A 275 -15.36 -1.98 26.66
CA GLY A 275 -16.54 -1.69 27.47
C GLY A 275 -16.59 -0.25 27.99
N GLU A 276 -15.42 0.35 28.24
CA GLU A 276 -15.30 1.76 28.60
C GLU A 276 -15.79 2.67 27.45
N GLN A 277 -15.30 2.43 26.23
CA GLN A 277 -15.74 3.15 25.04
C GLN A 277 -17.24 2.95 24.76
N ILE A 278 -17.79 1.76 25.02
CA ILE A 278 -19.24 1.52 24.88
C ILE A 278 -20.01 2.29 25.95
N SER A 279 -19.51 2.28 27.19
CA SER A 279 -20.18 2.90 28.34
C SER A 279 -20.32 4.41 28.24
N SER A 280 -19.39 5.10 27.56
CA SER A 280 -19.50 6.55 27.33
C SER A 280 -20.70 6.93 26.46
N TRP A 281 -21.27 5.98 25.73
CA TRP A 281 -22.47 6.18 24.90
C TRP A 281 -23.75 5.73 25.59
N LEU A 282 -23.72 5.29 26.85
CA LEU A 282 -24.93 4.92 27.59
C LEU A 282 -25.52 6.11 28.37
N PRO A 283 -26.85 6.18 28.52
CA PRO A 283 -27.48 7.11 29.45
C PRO A 283 -26.96 6.87 30.88
N PRO A 284 -26.95 7.92 31.71
CA PRO A 284 -26.59 7.78 33.13
C PRO A 284 -27.44 6.73 33.87
#